data_AF-A0A3D3PCJ8-F1
#
_entry.id   AF-A0A3D3PCJ8-F1
#
_cell.length_a   1.000
_cell.length_b   1.000
_cell.length_c   1.000
_cell.angle_alpha   90.00
_cell.angle_beta   90.00
_cell.angle_gamma   90.00
#
_symmetry.space_group_name_H-M   'P 1'
#
loop_
_entity.id
_entity.type
_entity.pdbx_description
1 polymer ?
#
loop_
_entity_poly.entity_id
_entity_poly.type
_entity_poly.pdbx_seq_one_letter_code
_entity_poly.pdbx_strand_id
1 'polypeptide(L)'
;MNRAIKKVAVLGSGIMGSRIACHFANIGVEVLLLDIVPKELTPEEQAKALTLENKTVRNRIVNSAFDTAVKSNPSPVFNQKVLKRISTGNFEDNMKDI
;
A
#
# COMPACT_ATOMS: atom_id res chain seq x y z
N MET A 1 19.23 25.55 -7.45
CA MET A 1 19.23 24.63 -6.29
C MET A 1 18.39 23.41 -6.67
N ASN A 2 19.00 22.22 -6.76
CA ASN A 2 18.26 21.00 -7.11
C ASN A 2 17.66 20.39 -5.83
N ARG A 3 16.33 20.27 -5.78
CA ARG A 3 15.64 19.53 -4.71
C ARG A 3 15.50 18.07 -5.13
N ALA A 4 16.07 17.17 -4.34
CA ALA A 4 15.92 15.73 -4.54
C ALA A 4 14.72 15.20 -3.72
N ILE A 5 13.77 14.54 -4.39
CA ILE A 5 12.64 13.88 -3.73
C ILE A 5 13.12 12.53 -3.20
N LYS A 6 13.06 12.35 -1.88
CA LYS A 6 13.49 11.11 -1.19
C LYS A 6 12.33 10.25 -0.69
N LYS A 7 11.15 10.86 -0.52
CA LYS A 7 9.92 10.27 0.02
C LYS A 7 8.71 10.72 -0.79
N VAL A 8 7.78 9.81 -1.05
CA VAL A 8 6.52 10.08 -1.74
C VAL A 8 5.36 9.38 -1.03
N ALA A 9 4.23 10.06 -0.87
CA ALA A 9 2.96 9.44 -0.51
C ALA A 9 2.12 9.22 -1.78
N VAL A 10 1.55 8.04 -1.93
CA VAL A 10 0.62 7.69 -3.01
C VAL A 10 -0.74 7.41 -2.38
N LEU A 11 -1.74 8.21 -2.76
CA LEU A 11 -3.09 8.11 -2.23
C LEU A 11 -3.98 7.34 -3.22
N GLY A 12 -4.42 6.16 -2.81
CA GLY A 12 -5.14 5.19 -3.62
C GLY A 12 -4.24 4.03 -4.05
N SER A 13 -4.66 2.80 -3.76
CA SER A 13 -3.87 1.58 -3.94
C SER A 13 -4.28 0.72 -5.15
N GLY A 14 -5.27 1.16 -5.93
CA GLY A 14 -5.73 0.48 -7.14
C GLY A 14 -4.61 0.25 -8.18
N ILE A 15 -4.97 -0.28 -9.35
CA ILE A 15 -4.00 -0.73 -10.38
C ILE A 15 -2.93 0.33 -10.69
N MET A 16 -3.32 1.60 -10.80
CA MET A 16 -2.39 2.70 -11.06
C MET A 16 -1.53 3.03 -9.84
N GLY A 17 -2.14 3.26 -8.68
CA GLY A 17 -1.44 3.73 -7.48
C GLY A 17 -0.40 2.74 -6.96
N SER A 18 -0.75 1.45 -6.90
CA SER A 18 0.20 0.39 -6.51
C SER A 18 1.40 0.30 -7.46
N ARG A 19 1.19 0.46 -8.77
CA ARG A 19 2.28 0.45 -9.77
C ARG A 19 3.13 1.72 -9.73
N ILE A 20 2.53 2.88 -9.47
CA ILE A 20 3.26 4.13 -9.24
C ILE A 20 4.15 4.01 -7.99
N ALA A 21 3.63 3.41 -6.92
CA ALA A 21 4.42 3.13 -5.72
C ALA A 21 5.62 2.21 -6.02
N CYS A 22 5.40 1.13 -6.77
CA CYS A 22 6.47 0.24 -7.23
C CYS A 22 7.52 0.99 -8.06
N HIS A 23 7.09 1.89 -8.96
CA HIS A 23 8.00 2.65 -9.82
C HIS A 23 8.93 3.57 -9.01
N PHE A 24 8.41 4.27 -8.01
CA PHE A 24 9.24 5.08 -7.11
C PHE A 24 10.19 4.22 -6.25
N ALA A 25 9.70 3.10 -5.73
CA ALA A 25 10.53 2.18 -4.96
C ALA A 25 11.69 1.61 -5.79
N ASN A 26 11.46 1.31 -7.07
CA ASN A 26 12.48 0.83 -8.00
C ASN A 26 13.67 1.79 -8.14
N ILE A 27 13.41 3.11 -8.09
CA ILE A 27 14.45 4.14 -8.18
C ILE A 27 15.01 4.56 -6.81
N GLY A 28 14.67 3.83 -5.75
CA GLY A 28 15.23 4.04 -4.42
C GLY A 28 14.50 5.04 -3.53
N VAL A 29 13.34 5.54 -3.95
CA VAL A 29 12.50 6.45 -3.17
C VAL A 29 11.68 5.66 -2.15
N GLU A 30 11.54 6.19 -0.93
CA GLU A 30 10.65 5.63 0.09
C GLU A 30 9.20 6.04 -0.20
N VAL A 31 8.28 5.08 -0.12
CA VAL A 31 6.89 5.27 -0.53
C VAL A 31 5.95 4.89 0.60
N LEU A 32 5.00 5.79 0.89
CA LEU A 32 3.84 5.49 1.71
C LEU A 32 2.62 5.32 0.79
N LEU A 33 2.11 4.10 0.66
CA LEU A 33 0.92 3.79 -0.12
C LEU A 33 -0.29 3.74 0.82
N LEU A 34 -1.27 4.62 0.61
CA LEU A 34 -2.45 4.73 1.45
C LEU A 34 -3.73 4.42 0.68
N ASP A 35 -4.73 3.86 1.36
CA ASP A 35 -6.09 3.74 0.84
C ASP A 35 -7.15 3.93 1.94
N ILE A 36 -8.42 3.80 1.59
CA ILE A 36 -9.54 3.83 2.51
C ILE A 36 -9.58 2.58 3.42
N VAL A 37 -10.23 2.71 4.57
CA VAL A 37 -10.62 1.57 5.40
C VAL A 37 -11.84 0.86 4.79
N PRO A 38 -11.97 -0.48 4.95
CA PRO A 38 -13.17 -1.18 4.52
C PRO A 38 -14.37 -0.79 5.38
N LYS A 39 -15.55 -0.75 4.75
CA LYS A 39 -16.83 -0.44 5.43
C LYS A 39 -17.53 -1.68 6.00
N GLU A 40 -17.12 -2.85 5.55
CA GLU A 40 -17.73 -4.13 5.92
C GLU A 40 -16.68 -5.23 6.02
N LEU A 41 -16.97 -6.21 6.87
CA LEU A 41 -16.18 -7.42 7.00
C LEU A 41 -16.53 -8.40 5.89
N THR A 42 -15.54 -9.14 5.42
CA THR A 42 -15.79 -10.32 4.58
C THR A 42 -16.23 -11.54 5.39
N PRO A 43 -16.85 -12.53 4.74
CA PRO A 43 -17.21 -13.79 5.39
C PRO A 43 -16.02 -14.46 6.09
N GLU A 44 -14.82 -14.39 5.51
CA GLU A 44 -13.60 -14.95 6.10
C GLU A 44 -13.17 -14.23 7.37
N GLU A 45 -13.32 -12.91 7.43
CA GLU A 45 -13.01 -12.10 8.60
C GLU A 45 -14.04 -12.30 9.71
N GLN A 46 -15.32 -12.42 9.33
CA GLN A 46 -16.40 -12.77 10.25
C GLN A 46 -16.18 -14.15 10.87
N ALA A 47 -15.82 -15.16 10.07
CA ALA A 47 -15.50 -16.50 10.55
C ALA A 47 -14.29 -16.53 11.51
N LYS A 48 -13.36 -15.58 11.36
CA LYS A 48 -12.20 -15.38 12.24
C LYS A 48 -12.49 -14.48 13.45
N ALA A 49 -13.75 -14.08 13.67
CA ALA A 49 -14.16 -13.15 14.71
C ALA A 49 -13.37 -11.82 14.73
N LEU A 50 -12.96 -11.35 13.54
CA LEU A 50 -12.28 -10.06 13.40
C LEU A 50 -13.30 -8.91 13.41
N THR A 51 -12.82 -7.72 13.76
CA THR A 51 -13.61 -6.48 13.79
C THR A 51 -13.07 -5.46 12.80
N LEU A 52 -13.89 -4.46 12.46
CA LEU A 52 -13.46 -3.34 11.59
C LEU A 52 -12.32 -2.53 12.21
N GLU A 53 -12.11 -2.63 13.52
CA GLU A 53 -11.01 -1.96 14.23
C GLU A 53 -9.68 -2.71 14.14
N ASN A 54 -9.69 -3.96 13.68
CA ASN A 54 -8.46 -4.72 13.57
C ASN A 54 -7.57 -4.12 12.48
N LYS A 55 -6.31 -3.82 12.81
CA LYS A 55 -5.34 -3.20 11.87
C LYS A 55 -5.21 -3.96 10.55
N THR A 56 -5.32 -5.30 10.57
CA THR A 56 -5.26 -6.13 9.36
C THR A 56 -6.46 -5.88 8.46
N VAL A 57 -7.65 -5.73 9.05
CA VAL A 57 -8.89 -5.40 8.34
C VAL A 57 -8.82 -3.97 7.82
N ARG A 58 -8.46 -2.99 8.68
CA ARG A 58 -8.34 -1.56 8.32
C ARG A 58 -7.43 -1.32 7.12
N ASN A 59 -6.33 -2.07 7.01
CA ASN A 59 -5.38 -1.96 5.90
C ASN A 59 -5.58 -3.02 4.80
N ARG A 60 -6.67 -3.79 4.82
CA ARG A 60 -6.83 -4.88 3.88
C ARG A 60 -6.89 -4.40 2.43
N ILE A 61 -7.61 -3.32 2.14
CA ILE A 61 -7.76 -2.80 0.77
C ILE A 61 -6.39 -2.49 0.17
N VAL A 62 -5.57 -1.72 0.89
CA VAL A 62 -4.22 -1.36 0.45
C VAL A 62 -3.31 -2.59 0.32
N ASN A 63 -3.37 -3.51 1.28
CA ASN A 63 -2.52 -4.70 1.28
C ASN A 63 -2.89 -5.65 0.15
N SER A 64 -4.18 -5.93 -0.05
CA SER A 64 -4.66 -6.79 -1.14
C SER A 64 -4.32 -6.21 -2.52
N ALA A 65 -4.47 -4.90 -2.70
CA ALA A 65 -4.13 -4.26 -3.96
C ALA A 65 -2.61 -4.27 -4.21
N PHE A 66 -1.80 -4.01 -3.17
CA PHE A 66 -0.35 -4.09 -3.26
C PHE A 66 0.13 -5.51 -3.57
N ASP A 67 -0.37 -6.52 -2.86
CA ASP A 67 -0.05 -7.94 -3.09
C ASP A 67 -0.40 -8.37 -4.52
N THR A 68 -1.54 -7.90 -5.03
CA THR A 68 -1.97 -8.16 -6.41
C THR A 68 -0.99 -7.55 -7.40
N ALA A 69 -0.53 -6.32 -7.16
CA ALA A 69 0.46 -5.67 -8.01
C ALA A 69 1.79 -6.43 -8.00
N VAL A 70 2.31 -6.80 -6.82
CA VAL A 70 3.59 -7.51 -6.68
C VAL A 70 3.60 -8.87 -7.39
N LYS A 71 2.46 -9.58 -7.39
CA LYS A 71 2.29 -10.88 -8.05
C LYS A 71 1.98 -10.79 -9.55
N SER A 72 1.76 -9.59 -10.08
CA SER A 72 1.42 -9.40 -11.50
C SER A 72 2.58 -9.73 -12.44
N ASN A 73 2.25 -10.17 -13.66
CA ASN A 73 3.22 -10.49 -14.71
C ASN A 73 2.92 -9.62 -15.96
N PRO A 74 3.85 -8.77 -16.43
CA PRO A 74 5.23 -8.58 -15.95
C PRO A 74 5.31 -7.95 -14.55
N SER A 75 6.36 -8.31 -13.81
CA SER A 75 6.57 -7.80 -12.44
C SER A 75 6.76 -6.27 -12.45
N PRO A 76 6.08 -5.52 -11.56
CA PRO A 76 6.24 -4.07 -11.49
C PRO A 76 7.51 -3.63 -10.74
N VAL A 77 8.27 -4.59 -10.18
CA VAL A 77 9.48 -4.32 -9.40
C VAL A 77 10.71 -4.98 -10.01
N PHE A 78 11.86 -4.30 -9.93
CA PHE A 78 13.12 -4.81 -10.47
C PHE A 78 13.72 -5.93 -9.62
N ASN A 79 13.50 -5.87 -8.30
CA ASN A 79 13.93 -6.90 -7.35
C ASN A 79 13.03 -6.87 -6.11
N GLN A 80 12.93 -7.99 -5.39
CA GLN A 80 12.05 -8.06 -4.21
C GLN A 80 12.52 -7.19 -3.03
N LYS A 81 13.79 -6.74 -3.01
CA LYS A 81 14.28 -5.87 -1.94
C LYS A 81 13.67 -4.47 -2.02
N VAL A 82 13.24 -4.02 -3.20
CA VAL A 82 12.63 -2.68 -3.36
C VAL A 82 11.28 -2.58 -2.63
N LEU A 83 10.58 -3.70 -2.42
CA LEU A 83 9.31 -3.72 -1.70
C LEU A 83 9.46 -3.21 -0.26
N LYS A 84 10.64 -3.35 0.34
CA LYS A 84 10.94 -2.82 1.69
C LYS A 84 10.89 -1.29 1.76
N ARG A 85 10.87 -0.61 0.61
CA ARG A 85 10.72 0.85 0.52
C ARG A 85 9.26 1.28 0.52
N ILE A 86 8.32 0.36 0.39
CA ILE A 86 6.89 0.64 0.32
C ILE A 86 6.28 0.26 1.67
N SER A 87 5.76 1.25 2.37
CA SER A 87 4.93 1.05 3.56
C SER A 87 3.47 1.23 3.16
N THR A 88 2.58 0.35 3.64
CA THR A 88 1.14 0.44 3.41
C THR A 88 0.43 1.00 4.64
N GLY A 89 -0.66 1.73 4.42
CA GLY A 89 -1.47 2.32 5.48
C GLY A 89 -2.84 2.75 4.99
N ASN A 90 -3.60 3.44 5.85
CA ASN A 90 -4.91 3.97 5.50
C ASN A 90 -5.07 5.45 5.85
N PHE A 91 -6.06 6.10 5.24
CA PHE A 91 -6.29 7.54 5.41
C PHE A 91 -6.69 7.94 6.83
N GLU A 92 -7.31 7.07 7.63
CA GLU A 92 -7.70 7.40 8.99
C GLU A 92 -6.51 7.35 9.95
N ASP A 93 -5.65 6.33 9.81
CA ASP A 93 -4.57 6.07 10.76
C ASP A 93 -3.26 6.75 10.38
N ASN A 94 -3.00 6.94 9.07
CA ASN A 94 -1.66 7.26 8.54
C ASN A 94 -1.58 8.58 7.77
N MET A 95 -2.66 9.35 7.62
CA MET A 95 -2.57 10.66 6.94
C MET A 95 -1.64 11.64 7.66
N LYS A 96 -1.46 11.46 8.98
CA LYS A 96 -0.49 12.20 9.81
C LYS A 96 0.98 11.90 9.49
N ASP A 97 1.26 10.86 8.72
CA ASP A 97 2.62 10.39 8.40
C ASP A 97 3.16 10.99 7.08
N ILE A 98 2.39 11.87 6.41
CA ILE A 98 2.75 12.57 5.17
C ILE A 98 3.57 13.84 5.45
#